data_AF-A0A9P6R2H0-F1
#
_entry.id   AF-A0A9P6R2H0-F1
#
_cell.length_a   1.000
_cell.length_b   1.000
_cell.length_c   1.000
_cell.angle_alpha   90.00
_cell.angle_beta   90.00
_cell.angle_gamma   90.00
#
_symmetry.space_group_name_H-M   'P 1'
#
loop_
_entity.id
_entity.type
_entity.pdbx_description
1 polymer ?
#
loop_
_entity_poly.entity_id
_entity_poly.type
_entity_poly.pdbx_seq_one_letter_code
_entity_poly.pdbx_strand_id
1 'polypeptide(L)'
;MTESFKDTKGKGTKDTKDIKKSLSDMPAEVLIQIGLALPCRDFGRFLQTNRTIHSYLDSHYVWHQRFITRFGQTILEDKLNPPLPNKDPSKLTPPSTPLTPRFPSTNSQTFHSSSNNSSINNSANTSPTLQQPQQQFDNHLDPVSAASSPLPSAASSPRLIPSAAPYTPPSESSSDVGSDSDDGNGDEGSSSSRAKRPPKGKVRQIDLRRTNRASKAMLIDMYRQLSRMTMPAEDMMIAHMGNQFWRMITSSESKYDKLAELASVWWMDVVAVFFGVPPGRYKVQWRVKVTSDAPVVNTEFRAVLSDKDEDQSTVGEKKSALTFRPTSKQEFIAQTDSPGSRVNKKPFRNLFKGFTLLELPGELLVGDDYQNVFLQIRNHDG
;
A
#
# COMPACT_ATOMS: atom_id res chain seq x y z
N MET A 1 90.85 2.28 22.03
CA MET A 1 89.88 2.93 21.13
C MET A 1 89.34 1.88 20.19
N THR A 2 88.15 1.37 20.48
CA THR A 2 87.36 0.51 19.60
C THR A 2 85.91 0.68 20.04
N GLU A 3 85.23 1.62 19.40
CA GLU A 3 83.80 1.89 19.61
C GLU A 3 82.98 0.77 18.95
N SER A 4 82.11 0.14 19.74
CA SER A 4 81.16 -0.86 19.28
C SER A 4 79.80 -0.18 19.13
N PHE A 5 79.39 0.08 17.88
CA PHE A 5 78.07 0.55 17.53
C PHE A 5 77.05 -0.59 17.68
N LYS A 6 76.07 -0.42 18.57
CA LYS A 6 74.89 -1.28 18.70
C LYS A 6 73.83 -0.83 17.70
N ASP A 7 73.61 -1.64 16.67
CA ASP A 7 72.46 -1.54 15.76
C ASP A 7 71.15 -1.90 16.49
N THR A 8 70.37 -0.89 16.85
CA THR A 8 68.95 -1.05 17.22
C THR A 8 68.10 -1.18 15.95
N LYS A 9 67.87 -2.42 15.52
CA LYS A 9 67.04 -2.78 14.37
C LYS A 9 65.64 -3.21 14.85
N GLY A 10 64.59 -2.64 14.25
CA GLY A 10 63.25 -3.23 14.26
C GLY A 10 62.10 -2.34 14.75
N LYS A 11 61.83 -1.25 14.02
CA LYS A 11 60.60 -0.47 14.14
C LYS A 11 59.44 -1.32 13.60
N GLY A 12 58.72 -1.99 14.49
CA GLY A 12 57.53 -2.78 14.15
C GLY A 12 56.43 -1.89 13.58
N THR A 13 56.22 -1.96 12.27
CA THR A 13 55.00 -1.47 11.61
C THR A 13 53.83 -2.27 12.16
N LYS A 14 53.02 -1.64 13.03
CA LYS A 14 51.71 -2.17 13.42
C LYS A 14 50.86 -2.24 12.15
N ASP A 15 50.75 -3.43 11.60
CA ASP A 15 49.70 -3.75 10.64
C ASP A 15 48.35 -3.56 11.35
N THR A 16 47.77 -2.37 11.21
CA THR A 16 46.35 -2.13 11.48
C THR A 16 45.58 -2.95 10.48
N LYS A 17 45.34 -4.22 10.84
CA LYS A 17 44.42 -5.11 10.16
C LYS A 17 43.06 -4.42 10.17
N ASP A 18 42.61 -3.94 9.02
CA ASP A 18 41.25 -3.45 8.86
C ASP A 18 40.29 -4.58 9.22
N ILE A 19 39.75 -4.53 10.44
CA ILE A 19 38.74 -5.46 10.89
C ILE A 19 37.49 -5.14 10.08
N LYS A 20 37.25 -5.92 9.03
CA LYS A 20 36.01 -5.88 8.27
C LYS A 20 34.87 -6.20 9.23
N LYS A 21 34.13 -5.18 9.64
CA LYS A 21 32.94 -5.33 10.48
C LYS A 21 31.88 -6.05 9.66
N SER A 22 31.44 -7.20 10.14
CA SER A 22 30.33 -7.94 9.53
C SER A 22 29.00 -7.43 10.09
N LEU A 23 27.93 -7.57 9.30
CA LEU A 23 26.56 -7.29 9.75
C LEU A 23 26.18 -8.15 10.98
N SER A 24 26.71 -9.37 11.05
CA SER A 24 26.51 -10.28 12.19
C SER A 24 27.10 -9.77 13.51
N ASP A 25 28.01 -8.80 13.45
CA ASP A 25 28.70 -8.26 14.63
C ASP A 25 27.93 -7.06 15.22
N MET A 26 26.82 -6.65 14.61
CA MET A 26 25.96 -5.60 15.12
C MET A 26 25.17 -6.06 16.36
N PRO A 27 24.82 -5.14 17.28
CA PRO A 27 23.93 -5.45 18.38
C PRO A 27 22.59 -6.04 17.90
N ALA A 28 22.06 -7.00 18.67
CA ALA A 28 20.83 -7.71 18.33
C ALA A 28 19.65 -6.75 18.11
N GLU A 29 19.58 -5.67 18.89
CA GLU A 29 18.54 -4.64 18.78
C GLU A 29 18.55 -3.97 17.40
N VAL A 30 19.74 -3.68 16.86
CA VAL A 30 19.88 -3.07 15.54
C VAL A 30 19.46 -4.04 14.45
N LEU A 31 19.87 -5.31 14.55
CA LEU A 31 19.43 -6.37 13.64
C LEU A 31 17.91 -6.54 13.66
N ILE A 32 17.30 -6.49 14.84
CA ILE A 32 15.84 -6.54 15.00
C ILE A 32 15.20 -5.32 14.32
N GLN A 33 15.68 -4.10 14.52
CA GLN A 33 15.11 -2.91 13.87
C GLN A 33 15.22 -2.98 12.34
N ILE A 34 16.37 -3.42 11.81
CA ILE A 34 16.52 -3.69 10.37
C ILE A 34 15.49 -4.74 9.95
N GLY A 35 15.42 -5.85 10.67
CA GLY A 35 14.48 -6.93 10.41
C GLY A 35 13.03 -6.47 10.40
N LEU A 36 12.61 -5.59 11.31
CA LEU A 36 11.25 -5.02 11.38
C LEU A 36 10.95 -4.05 10.23
N ALA A 37 11.95 -3.34 9.73
CA ALA A 37 11.81 -2.41 8.62
C ALA A 37 11.72 -3.10 7.24
N LEU A 38 12.18 -4.35 7.13
CA LEU A 38 12.18 -5.08 5.85
C LEU A 38 10.77 -5.53 5.42
N PRO A 39 10.45 -5.43 4.12
CA PRO A 39 9.27 -6.05 3.52
C PRO A 39 9.24 -7.57 3.77
N CYS A 40 8.05 -8.18 3.65
CA CYS A 40 7.87 -9.61 3.93
C CYS A 40 8.86 -10.51 3.17
N ARG A 41 9.10 -10.22 1.88
CA ARG A 41 10.00 -11.00 1.02
C ARG A 41 11.45 -10.90 1.49
N ASP A 42 11.90 -9.67 1.76
CA ASP A 42 13.28 -9.41 2.13
C ASP A 42 13.57 -9.84 3.55
N PHE A 43 12.60 -9.78 4.46
CA PHE A 43 12.71 -10.36 5.80
C PHE A 43 12.95 -11.87 5.74
N GLY A 44 12.21 -12.60 4.91
CA GLY A 44 12.40 -14.04 4.71
C GLY A 44 13.78 -14.39 4.15
N ARG A 45 14.28 -13.60 3.20
CA ARG A 45 15.65 -13.73 2.68
C ARG A 45 16.70 -13.40 3.75
N PHE A 46 16.47 -12.32 4.49
CA PHE A 46 17.37 -11.85 5.54
C PHE A 46 17.54 -12.89 6.65
N LEU A 47 16.44 -13.51 7.07
CA LEU A 47 16.44 -14.65 7.99
C LEU A 47 17.34 -15.82 7.54
N GLN A 48 17.47 -16.04 6.23
CA GLN A 48 18.24 -17.15 5.65
C GLN A 48 19.74 -16.83 5.48
N THR A 49 20.16 -15.57 5.62
CA THR A 49 21.54 -15.16 5.33
C THR A 49 22.56 -15.69 6.34
N ASN A 50 22.20 -15.76 7.63
CA ASN A 50 23.14 -16.05 8.71
C ASN A 50 22.42 -16.64 9.93
N ARG A 51 23.03 -17.64 10.61
CA ARG A 51 22.44 -18.31 11.79
C ARG A 51 22.23 -17.37 12.98
N THR A 52 23.12 -16.41 13.20
CA THR A 52 23.02 -15.38 14.25
C THR A 52 21.87 -14.42 13.95
N ILE A 53 21.72 -14.00 12.70
CA ILE A 53 20.59 -13.18 12.27
C ILE A 53 19.28 -13.95 12.45
N HIS A 54 19.26 -15.23 12.06
CA HIS A 54 18.10 -16.10 12.26
C HIS A 54 17.72 -16.22 13.75
N SER A 55 18.68 -16.45 14.65
CA SER A 55 18.36 -16.64 16.07
C SER A 55 17.76 -15.39 16.72
N TYR A 56 18.17 -14.19 16.31
CA TYR A 56 17.58 -12.94 16.80
C TYR A 56 16.21 -12.64 16.19
N LEU A 57 16.04 -12.89 14.89
CA LEU A 57 14.84 -12.51 14.15
C LEU A 57 13.72 -13.55 14.21
N ASP A 58 14.01 -14.83 14.44
CA ASP A 58 13.00 -15.88 14.60
C ASP A 58 12.49 -15.99 16.06
N SER A 59 12.46 -14.86 16.77
CA SER A 59 11.91 -14.76 18.12
C SER A 59 10.41 -14.47 18.09
N HIS A 60 9.69 -14.90 19.13
CA HIS A 60 8.26 -14.60 19.30
C HIS A 60 7.98 -13.10 19.26
N TYR A 61 8.81 -12.32 19.97
CA TYR A 61 8.73 -10.86 19.99
C TYR A 61 8.81 -10.24 18.60
N VAL A 62 9.77 -10.66 17.76
CA VAL A 62 9.92 -10.10 16.41
C VAL A 62 8.72 -10.42 15.54
N TRP A 63 8.23 -11.66 15.53
CA TRP A 63 7.04 -12.02 14.76
C TRP A 63 5.79 -11.27 15.20
N HIS A 64 5.63 -11.09 16.50
CA HIS A 64 4.53 -10.31 17.07
C HIS A 64 4.60 -8.84 16.66
N GLN A 65 5.77 -8.23 16.83
CA GLN A 65 6.04 -6.85 16.46
C GLN A 65 5.87 -6.61 14.95
N ARG A 66 6.31 -7.55 14.10
CA ARG A 66 6.08 -7.51 12.65
C ARG A 66 4.60 -7.57 12.31
N PHE A 67 3.84 -8.44 12.96
CA PHE A 67 2.39 -8.54 12.75
C PHE A 67 1.72 -7.21 13.06
N ILE A 68 1.98 -6.65 14.25
CA ILE A 68 1.34 -5.40 14.68
C ILE A 68 1.77 -4.22 13.82
N THR A 69 3.06 -4.12 13.47
CA THR A 69 3.57 -3.01 12.67
C THR A 69 2.95 -2.99 11.27
N ARG A 70 2.74 -4.17 10.67
CA ARG A 70 2.23 -4.30 9.29
C ARG A 70 0.70 -4.32 9.21
N PHE A 71 0.05 -5.08 10.08
CA PHE A 71 -1.40 -5.33 10.01
C PHE A 71 -2.19 -4.56 11.07
N GLY A 72 -1.54 -4.00 12.08
CA GLY A 72 -2.20 -3.34 13.19
C GLY A 72 -2.57 -4.30 14.32
N GLN A 73 -2.58 -3.76 15.54
CA GLN A 73 -2.89 -4.51 16.76
C GLN A 73 -4.35 -4.99 16.81
N THR A 74 -5.29 -4.19 16.28
CA THR A 74 -6.72 -4.52 16.27
C THR A 74 -7.01 -5.79 15.48
N ILE A 75 -6.36 -6.00 14.34
CA ILE A 75 -6.51 -7.22 13.55
C ILE A 75 -6.05 -8.45 14.32
N LEU A 76 -4.95 -8.33 15.07
CA LEU A 76 -4.44 -9.43 15.89
C LEU A 76 -5.43 -9.76 17.00
N GLU A 77 -5.97 -8.74 17.67
CA GLU A 77 -6.97 -8.91 18.74
C GLU A 77 -8.26 -9.54 18.23
N ASP A 78 -8.76 -9.11 17.07
CA ASP A 78 -9.96 -9.67 16.42
C ASP A 78 -9.77 -11.15 16.05
N LYS A 79 -8.56 -11.53 15.61
CA LYS A 79 -8.23 -12.92 15.27
C LYS A 79 -8.07 -13.80 16.50
N LEU A 80 -7.55 -13.25 17.59
CA LEU A 80 -7.39 -13.96 18.87
C LEU A 80 -8.71 -14.10 19.64
N ASN A 81 -9.62 -13.15 19.46
CA ASN A 81 -10.93 -13.13 20.11
C ASN A 81 -12.03 -13.03 19.04
N PRO A 82 -12.25 -14.09 18.24
CA PRO A 82 -13.29 -14.05 17.23
C PRO A 82 -14.63 -13.74 17.88
N PRO A 83 -15.44 -12.81 17.33
CA PRO A 83 -16.73 -12.50 17.89
C PRO A 83 -17.54 -13.79 17.99
N LEU A 84 -18.08 -14.07 19.18
CA LEU A 84 -18.93 -15.22 19.38
C LEU A 84 -20.09 -15.13 18.37
N PRO A 85 -20.42 -16.22 17.66
CA PRO A 85 -21.57 -16.21 16.76
C PRO A 85 -22.79 -15.77 17.56
N ASN A 86 -23.41 -14.65 17.18
CA ASN A 86 -24.57 -14.09 17.85
C ASN A 86 -25.60 -15.21 18.08
N LYS A 87 -25.79 -15.60 19.35
CA LYS A 87 -26.71 -16.65 19.79
C LYS A 87 -28.18 -16.17 19.79
N ASP A 88 -28.58 -15.40 18.79
CA ASP A 88 -29.99 -15.07 18.55
C ASP A 88 -30.51 -15.84 17.31
N PRO A 89 -30.76 -17.16 17.43
CA PRO A 89 -31.41 -17.94 16.37
C PRO A 89 -32.91 -17.61 16.21
N SER A 90 -33.47 -16.70 17.02
CA SER A 90 -34.91 -16.42 17.08
C SER A 90 -35.44 -15.41 16.06
N LYS A 91 -34.61 -14.92 15.13
CA LYS A 91 -35.03 -13.90 14.14
C LYS A 91 -34.78 -14.26 12.68
N LEU A 92 -34.79 -15.55 12.35
CA LEU A 92 -34.92 -16.01 10.96
C LEU A 92 -36.39 -15.98 10.56
N THR A 93 -36.86 -14.81 10.13
CA THR A 93 -38.04 -14.73 9.26
C THR A 93 -37.78 -15.55 8.01
N PRO A 94 -38.65 -16.50 7.63
CA PRO A 94 -38.45 -17.33 6.46
C PRO A 94 -38.41 -16.46 5.18
N PRO A 95 -37.55 -16.81 4.20
CA PRO A 95 -37.46 -16.09 2.95
C PRO A 95 -38.79 -16.19 2.19
N SER A 96 -39.38 -15.03 1.89
CA SER A 96 -40.56 -14.94 1.04
C SER A 96 -40.22 -15.43 -0.36
N THR A 97 -40.86 -16.52 -0.76
CA THR A 97 -40.71 -17.17 -2.07
C THR A 97 -41.00 -16.18 -3.20
N PRO A 98 -40.11 -16.01 -4.20
CA PRO A 98 -40.41 -15.20 -5.37
C PRO A 98 -41.40 -15.93 -6.29
N LEU A 99 -42.49 -15.26 -6.65
CA LEU A 99 -43.46 -15.71 -7.65
C LEU A 99 -42.79 -15.74 -9.04
N THR A 100 -42.71 -16.94 -9.63
CA THR A 100 -42.21 -17.19 -10.99
C THR A 100 -43.16 -16.60 -12.04
N PRO A 101 -42.66 -15.88 -13.07
CA PRO A 101 -43.47 -15.50 -14.23
C PRO A 101 -43.68 -16.71 -15.15
N ARG A 102 -44.93 -16.95 -15.52
CA ARG A 102 -45.37 -17.98 -16.45
C ARG A 102 -45.15 -17.48 -17.90
N PHE A 103 -44.19 -18.04 -18.62
CA PHE A 103 -44.05 -17.82 -20.07
C PHE A 103 -44.96 -18.77 -20.86
N PRO A 104 -45.61 -18.31 -21.94
CA PRO A 104 -46.37 -19.17 -22.83
C PRO A 104 -45.47 -19.93 -23.80
N SER A 105 -45.85 -21.18 -24.03
CA SER A 105 -45.31 -22.12 -25.01
C SER A 105 -45.47 -21.64 -26.44
N THR A 106 -44.42 -21.74 -27.26
CA THR A 106 -44.52 -21.68 -28.72
C THR A 106 -43.95 -22.92 -29.38
N ASN A 107 -44.70 -23.36 -30.37
CA ASN A 107 -44.65 -24.61 -31.11
C ASN A 107 -43.32 -24.94 -31.80
N SER A 108 -43.11 -26.24 -31.90
CA SER A 108 -42.28 -26.96 -32.84
C SER A 108 -42.50 -26.50 -34.29
N GLN A 109 -41.41 -26.23 -35.02
CA GLN A 109 -41.34 -26.50 -36.45
C GLN A 109 -39.97 -27.08 -36.82
N THR A 110 -40.06 -28.30 -37.33
CA THR A 110 -39.05 -29.11 -37.98
C THR A 110 -38.73 -28.53 -39.35
N PHE A 111 -37.46 -28.34 -39.70
CA PHE A 111 -37.03 -28.24 -41.10
C PHE A 111 -35.78 -29.07 -41.36
N HIS A 112 -35.85 -29.78 -42.48
CA HIS A 112 -34.89 -30.77 -42.96
C HIS A 112 -33.65 -30.13 -43.61
N SER A 113 -32.59 -30.93 -43.57
CA SER A 113 -31.30 -30.80 -44.23
C SER A 113 -31.36 -30.43 -45.72
N SER A 114 -30.34 -29.73 -46.22
CA SER A 114 -29.74 -30.00 -47.53
C SER A 114 -28.32 -29.45 -47.60
N SER A 115 -27.39 -30.37 -47.84
CA SER A 115 -26.01 -30.13 -48.23
C SER A 115 -25.93 -29.48 -49.61
N ASN A 116 -24.90 -28.67 -49.87
CA ASN A 116 -24.29 -28.59 -51.19
C ASN A 116 -22.81 -28.19 -51.09
N ASN A 117 -21.97 -29.05 -51.66
CA ASN A 117 -20.58 -28.82 -51.99
C ASN A 117 -20.49 -27.87 -53.20
N SER A 118 -19.52 -26.94 -53.18
CA SER A 118 -18.69 -26.66 -54.36
C SER A 118 -17.47 -25.83 -53.97
N SER A 119 -16.32 -26.42 -54.29
CA SER A 119 -14.98 -25.84 -54.38
C SER A 119 -14.90 -24.69 -55.42
N ILE A 120 -13.92 -23.78 -55.27
CA ILE A 120 -12.97 -23.30 -56.29
C ILE A 120 -12.18 -22.07 -55.78
N ASN A 121 -10.85 -22.25 -55.75
CA ASN A 121 -9.70 -21.36 -56.06
C ASN A 121 -9.59 -19.89 -55.64
N ASN A 122 -8.37 -19.62 -55.13
CA ASN A 122 -7.44 -18.51 -55.39
C ASN A 122 -7.91 -17.05 -55.22
N SER A 123 -7.22 -16.32 -54.36
CA SER A 123 -6.12 -15.43 -54.80
C SER A 123 -5.54 -14.63 -53.64
N ALA A 124 -4.23 -14.46 -53.68
CA ALA A 124 -3.47 -13.53 -52.87
C ALA A 124 -3.94 -12.09 -53.06
N ASN A 125 -4.07 -11.32 -51.98
CA ASN A 125 -3.66 -9.91 -52.00
C ASN A 125 -3.47 -9.36 -50.57
N THR A 126 -2.20 -9.09 -50.27
CA THR A 126 -1.67 -7.84 -49.71
C THR A 126 -2.60 -6.98 -48.85
N SER A 127 -2.20 -6.79 -47.60
CA SER A 127 -2.59 -5.61 -46.80
C SER A 127 -1.38 -5.12 -45.99
N PRO A 128 -1.24 -3.78 -45.83
CA PRO A 128 0.02 -3.16 -45.49
C PRO A 128 0.26 -3.12 -43.97
N THR A 129 1.49 -3.43 -43.60
CA THR A 129 2.05 -3.23 -42.26
C THR A 129 2.16 -1.74 -41.97
N LEU A 130 1.29 -1.22 -41.11
CA LEU A 130 1.50 0.06 -40.42
C LEU A 130 2.48 -0.17 -39.27
N GLN A 131 3.75 0.21 -39.51
CA GLN A 131 4.73 0.41 -38.44
C GLN A 131 4.31 1.62 -37.61
N GLN A 132 3.92 1.41 -36.36
CA GLN A 132 3.93 2.46 -35.35
C GLN A 132 5.31 2.50 -34.66
N PRO A 133 5.84 3.69 -34.35
CA PRO A 133 7.15 3.82 -33.73
C PRO A 133 7.08 3.38 -32.26
N GLN A 134 7.82 2.31 -31.97
CA GLN A 134 8.09 1.83 -30.63
C GLN A 134 9.03 2.83 -29.94
N GLN A 135 8.47 3.80 -29.20
CA GLN A 135 9.26 4.61 -28.27
C GLN A 135 9.53 3.75 -27.02
N GLN A 136 10.66 3.05 -27.03
CA GLN A 136 11.26 2.49 -25.81
C GLN A 136 11.65 3.63 -24.88
N PHE A 137 10.94 3.76 -23.77
CA PHE A 137 11.45 4.45 -22.59
C PHE A 137 12.07 3.41 -21.67
N ASP A 138 13.39 3.27 -21.75
CA ASP A 138 14.19 2.61 -20.72
C ASP A 138 14.15 3.46 -19.44
N ASN A 139 13.26 3.12 -18.52
CA ASN A 139 13.26 3.63 -17.15
C ASN A 139 13.66 2.51 -16.19
N HIS A 140 14.95 2.15 -16.24
CA HIS A 140 15.61 1.45 -15.15
C HIS A 140 15.96 2.46 -14.06
N LEU A 141 15.18 2.52 -12.97
CA LEU A 141 15.60 3.14 -11.72
C LEU A 141 15.24 2.23 -10.54
N ASP A 142 16.24 1.46 -10.10
CA ASP A 142 16.31 0.87 -8.76
C ASP A 142 16.37 2.01 -7.72
N PRO A 143 15.51 2.03 -6.69
CA PRO A 143 15.56 3.07 -5.67
C PRO A 143 16.33 2.58 -4.43
N VAL A 144 17.63 2.27 -4.55
CA VAL A 144 18.49 2.10 -3.37
C VAL A 144 19.94 2.49 -3.67
N SER A 145 20.28 3.78 -3.57
CA SER A 145 21.58 4.33 -3.13
C SER A 145 21.73 5.80 -3.56
N ALA A 146 21.33 6.73 -2.70
CA ALA A 146 21.79 8.12 -2.79
C ALA A 146 22.24 8.58 -1.41
N ALA A 147 23.41 8.09 -1.00
CA ALA A 147 24.19 8.68 0.06
C ALA A 147 25.62 8.87 -0.44
N SER A 148 26.06 10.12 -0.42
CA SER A 148 27.46 10.58 -0.48
C SER A 148 28.11 10.66 -1.87
N SER A 149 28.21 11.88 -2.40
CA SER A 149 29.39 12.36 -3.14
C SER A 149 29.38 13.90 -3.22
N PRO A 150 30.55 14.54 -3.42
CA PRO A 150 30.94 15.76 -2.70
C PRO A 150 30.61 17.07 -3.42
N LEU A 151 30.58 18.15 -2.63
CA LEU A 151 30.46 19.55 -3.05
C LEU A 151 31.52 19.93 -4.11
N PRO A 152 31.14 20.71 -5.13
CA PRO A 152 32.04 21.66 -5.76
C PRO A 152 31.89 23.07 -5.14
N SER A 153 33.03 23.66 -4.86
CA SER A 153 33.20 24.99 -4.27
C SER A 153 32.85 26.12 -5.24
N ALA A 154 32.27 27.18 -4.63
CA ALA A 154 32.46 28.60 -4.91
C ALA A 154 32.09 29.17 -6.30
N ALA A 155 31.03 29.99 -6.32
CA ALA A 155 31.09 31.37 -6.84
C ALA A 155 29.90 32.22 -6.37
N SER A 156 30.21 33.28 -5.64
CA SER A 156 29.60 34.62 -5.68
C SER A 156 28.10 34.80 -5.42
N SER A 157 27.76 35.29 -4.22
CA SER A 157 26.55 36.09 -3.96
C SER A 157 26.95 37.46 -3.41
N PRO A 158 26.23 38.55 -3.78
CA PRO A 158 26.51 39.88 -3.27
C PRO A 158 25.89 40.12 -1.89
N ARG A 159 26.69 40.84 -1.09
CA ARG A 159 26.47 41.45 0.21
C ARG A 159 25.07 42.04 0.43
N LEU A 160 24.40 41.65 1.50
CA LEU A 160 23.41 42.47 2.22
C LEU A 160 23.76 42.52 3.71
N ILE A 161 23.63 43.72 4.26
CA ILE A 161 24.06 44.18 5.59
C ILE A 161 23.11 43.66 6.68
N PRO A 162 23.59 43.18 7.84
CA PRO A 162 22.74 42.99 9.01
C PRO A 162 22.84 44.19 9.96
N SER A 163 21.68 44.80 10.25
CA SER A 163 21.49 45.78 11.31
C SER A 163 21.30 45.04 12.64
N ALA A 164 22.13 45.36 13.62
CA ALA A 164 22.08 44.82 14.97
C ALA A 164 21.13 45.65 15.84
N ALA A 165 20.22 44.98 16.56
CA ALA A 165 19.51 45.54 17.70
C ALA A 165 19.74 44.62 18.93
N PRO A 166 20.04 45.16 20.12
CA PRO A 166 20.41 44.35 21.28
C PRO A 166 19.19 43.79 22.03
N TYR A 167 19.33 42.55 22.45
CA TYR A 167 18.47 41.85 23.41
C TYR A 167 18.56 42.49 24.81
N THR A 168 17.42 42.70 25.45
CA THR A 168 17.28 42.92 26.90
C THR A 168 16.53 41.73 27.51
N PRO A 169 16.95 41.19 28.67
CA PRO A 169 16.25 40.10 29.34
C PRO A 169 15.10 40.62 30.22
N PRO A 170 14.00 39.86 30.38
CA PRO A 170 12.91 40.27 31.25
C PRO A 170 13.19 39.88 32.71
N SER A 171 12.86 40.80 33.61
CA SER A 171 12.83 40.63 35.06
C SER A 171 11.49 40.05 35.50
N GLU A 172 11.54 39.08 36.41
CA GLU A 172 10.38 38.52 37.10
C GLU A 172 9.98 39.39 38.32
N SER A 173 8.70 39.71 38.44
CA SER A 173 7.99 40.09 39.68
C SER A 173 6.50 40.19 39.31
N SER A 174 5.62 39.30 39.77
CA SER A 174 5.00 39.11 41.10
C SER A 174 3.89 40.12 41.43
N SER A 175 2.78 39.57 41.96
CA SER A 175 1.61 40.20 42.61
C SER A 175 0.58 40.88 41.70
N ASP A 176 -0.72 40.95 41.97
CA ASP A 176 -1.69 40.26 42.83
C ASP A 176 -3.06 40.96 42.54
N VAL A 177 -4.18 40.32 42.90
CA VAL A 177 -5.53 40.86 43.15
C VAL A 177 -6.39 41.49 42.01
N GLY A 178 -7.63 40.99 41.87
CA GLY A 178 -8.80 41.88 41.87
C GLY A 178 -9.85 41.77 40.75
N SER A 179 -10.97 41.10 41.10
CA SER A 179 -12.38 41.51 40.89
C SER A 179 -13.02 41.71 39.50
N ASP A 180 -14.03 40.85 39.30
CA ASP A 180 -15.45 41.10 38.98
C ASP A 180 -15.94 41.86 37.74
N SER A 181 -16.96 41.21 37.16
CA SER A 181 -18.10 41.70 36.36
C SER A 181 -17.81 42.34 35.00
N ASP A 182 -18.34 41.73 33.92
CA ASP A 182 -19.46 42.34 33.21
C ASP A 182 -20.18 41.37 32.26
N ASP A 183 -21.49 41.55 32.18
CA ASP A 183 -22.43 40.86 31.29
C ASP A 183 -22.27 41.36 29.85
N GLY A 184 -22.17 40.43 28.89
CA GLY A 184 -21.96 40.75 27.48
C GLY A 184 -22.63 39.76 26.55
N ASN A 185 -23.92 39.98 26.32
CA ASN A 185 -24.73 39.35 25.29
C ASN A 185 -24.25 39.73 23.88
N GLY A 186 -24.23 38.76 22.96
CA GLY A 186 -24.18 39.01 21.50
C GLY A 186 -22.96 38.45 20.80
N ASP A 187 -23.16 37.42 19.97
CA ASP A 187 -23.07 37.55 18.50
C ASP A 187 -22.99 36.15 17.85
N GLU A 188 -23.85 35.94 16.85
CA GLU A 188 -23.94 34.71 16.05
C GLU A 188 -22.78 34.67 15.03
N GLY A 189 -21.58 34.39 15.52
CA GLY A 189 -20.39 34.20 14.71
C GLY A 189 -20.30 32.78 14.15
N SER A 190 -20.77 32.61 12.91
CA SER A 190 -20.66 31.42 12.06
C SER A 190 -19.22 30.84 12.08
N SER A 191 -19.00 29.90 13.00
CA SER A 191 -17.70 29.26 13.20
C SER A 191 -17.54 28.11 12.22
N SER A 192 -16.93 28.45 11.08
CA SER A 192 -16.25 27.49 10.20
C SER A 192 -15.43 26.53 11.04
N SER A 193 -15.89 25.29 11.14
CA SER A 193 -15.24 24.20 11.84
C SER A 193 -13.97 23.82 11.07
N ARG A 194 -12.92 24.63 11.24
CA ARG A 194 -11.56 24.31 10.85
C ARG A 194 -11.19 23.06 11.64
N ALA A 195 -11.25 21.91 10.97
CA ALA A 195 -10.92 20.61 11.54
C ALA A 195 -9.62 20.73 12.33
N LYS A 196 -9.72 20.66 13.67
CA LYS A 196 -8.57 20.64 14.56
C LYS A 196 -7.71 19.47 14.10
N ARG A 197 -6.51 19.79 13.59
CA ARG A 197 -5.52 18.77 13.21
C ARG A 197 -5.35 17.84 14.41
N PRO A 198 -5.43 16.51 14.22
CA PRO A 198 -5.25 15.57 15.32
C PRO A 198 -3.88 15.84 15.98
N PRO A 199 -3.79 15.75 17.31
CA PRO A 199 -2.54 15.99 18.03
C PRO A 199 -1.44 15.10 17.45
N LYS A 200 -0.34 15.73 17.02
CA LYS A 200 0.80 15.03 16.44
C LYS A 200 1.34 14.01 17.44
N GLY A 201 1.32 12.74 17.05
CA GLY A 201 2.38 11.80 17.42
C GLY A 201 2.31 11.13 18.79
N LYS A 202 1.13 10.83 19.34
CA LYS A 202 1.09 9.72 20.31
C LYS A 202 1.31 8.42 19.52
N VAL A 203 2.57 7.99 19.43
CA VAL A 203 2.91 6.63 19.01
C VAL A 203 2.09 5.71 19.91
N ARG A 204 1.13 4.98 19.34
CA ARG A 204 0.37 3.99 20.10
C ARG A 204 1.40 3.01 20.66
N GLN A 205 1.57 3.03 21.97
CA GLN A 205 2.43 2.07 22.64
C GLN A 205 1.82 0.70 22.42
N ILE A 206 2.57 -0.19 21.78
CA ILE A 206 2.11 -1.54 21.48
C ILE A 206 1.98 -2.28 22.81
N ASP A 207 0.75 -2.63 23.17
CA ASP A 207 0.49 -3.39 24.38
C ASP A 207 0.53 -4.88 24.10
N LEU A 208 1.73 -5.45 24.19
CA LEU A 208 1.99 -6.88 24.02
C LEU A 208 1.17 -7.75 25.01
N ARG A 209 0.71 -7.19 26.14
CA ARG A 209 -0.07 -7.95 27.12
C ARG A 209 -1.43 -8.36 26.58
N ARG A 210 -2.02 -7.56 25.69
CA ARG A 210 -3.35 -7.82 25.10
C ARG A 210 -3.34 -8.98 24.10
N THR A 211 -2.16 -9.33 23.61
CA THR A 211 -1.98 -10.26 22.49
C THR A 211 -0.98 -11.37 22.82
N ASN A 212 -0.63 -11.54 24.11
CA ASN A 212 0.31 -12.54 24.62
C ASN A 212 -0.16 -14.00 24.44
N ARG A 213 -1.45 -14.21 24.16
CA ARG A 213 -2.05 -15.52 23.91
C ARG A 213 -1.61 -16.14 22.58
N ALA A 214 -1.15 -15.32 21.63
CA ALA A 214 -0.72 -15.82 20.33
C ALA A 214 0.61 -16.55 20.45
N SER A 215 0.65 -17.83 20.09
CA SER A 215 1.93 -18.56 19.97
C SER A 215 2.74 -18.06 18.77
N LYS A 216 4.06 -18.32 18.75
CA LYS A 216 4.91 -17.93 17.63
C LYS A 216 4.43 -18.55 16.31
N ALA A 217 4.12 -19.85 16.35
CA ALA A 217 3.62 -20.58 15.18
C ALA A 217 2.30 -19.96 14.67
N MET A 218 1.37 -19.65 15.57
CA MET A 218 0.11 -19.00 15.20
C MET A 218 0.34 -17.62 14.57
N LEU A 219 1.26 -16.82 15.12
CA LEU A 219 1.62 -15.51 14.53
C LEU A 219 2.20 -15.66 13.13
N ILE A 220 3.11 -16.61 12.94
CA ILE A 220 3.73 -16.89 11.62
C ILE A 220 2.64 -17.30 10.62
N ASP A 221 1.73 -18.19 11.00
CA ASP A 221 0.68 -18.69 10.12
C ASP A 221 -0.32 -17.59 9.76
N MET A 222 -0.80 -16.81 10.74
CA MET A 222 -1.67 -15.67 10.48
C MET A 222 -0.98 -14.60 9.62
N TYR A 223 0.29 -14.30 9.91
CA TYR A 223 1.08 -13.34 9.15
C TYR A 223 1.23 -13.79 7.69
N ARG A 224 1.54 -15.07 7.47
CA ARG A 224 1.65 -15.68 6.13
C ARG A 224 0.32 -15.61 5.38
N GLN A 225 -0.79 -15.97 6.04
CA GLN A 225 -2.11 -15.93 5.44
C GLN A 225 -2.52 -14.49 5.05
N LEU A 226 -2.35 -13.53 5.96
CA LEU A 226 -2.71 -12.14 5.70
C LEU A 226 -1.82 -11.50 4.64
N SER A 227 -0.52 -11.76 4.64
CA SER A 227 0.41 -11.22 3.62
C SER A 227 0.06 -11.69 2.20
N ARG A 228 -0.67 -12.79 2.05
CA ARG A 228 -1.12 -13.34 0.76
C ARG A 228 -2.48 -12.82 0.30
N MET A 229 -3.26 -12.22 1.21
CA MET A 229 -4.65 -11.81 0.92
C MET A 229 -4.93 -10.33 1.22
N THR A 230 -4.01 -9.64 1.88
CA THR A 230 -4.16 -8.22 2.24
C THR A 230 -2.86 -7.47 2.03
N MET A 231 -2.94 -6.30 1.39
CA MET A 231 -1.81 -5.43 1.13
C MET A 231 -2.07 -4.04 1.74
N PRO A 232 -1.32 -3.63 2.76
CA PRO A 232 -1.26 -2.25 3.20
C PRO A 232 -0.77 -1.33 2.08
N ALA A 233 -1.21 -0.07 2.08
CA ALA A 233 -0.80 0.90 1.05
C ALA A 233 0.72 1.18 1.06
N GLU A 234 1.39 1.01 2.21
CA GLU A 234 2.85 1.17 2.32
C GLU A 234 3.66 0.08 1.61
N ASP A 235 3.04 -1.06 1.32
CA ASP A 235 3.67 -2.17 0.61
C ASP A 235 3.38 -2.13 -0.90
N MET A 236 2.60 -1.15 -1.36
CA MET A 236 2.31 -0.94 -2.78
C MET A 236 3.41 -0.09 -3.41
N MET A 237 3.79 -0.43 -4.64
CA MET A 237 4.63 0.43 -5.46
C MET A 237 3.73 1.50 -6.08
N ILE A 238 3.89 2.74 -5.66
CA ILE A 238 3.15 3.88 -6.20
C ILE A 238 4.12 4.66 -7.09
N ALA A 239 3.97 4.53 -8.40
CA ALA A 239 4.77 5.29 -9.35
C ALA A 239 4.18 6.69 -9.52
N HIS A 240 5.04 7.69 -9.41
CA HIS A 240 4.71 9.08 -9.67
C HIS A 240 5.95 9.90 -10.04
N MET A 241 5.77 11.07 -10.64
CA MET A 241 6.84 12.06 -10.76
C MET A 241 7.00 12.86 -9.45
N GLY A 242 8.11 12.65 -8.75
CA GLY A 242 8.64 13.61 -7.77
C GLY A 242 8.07 13.59 -6.34
N ASN A 243 7.37 12.53 -5.89
CA ASN A 243 6.84 12.33 -4.51
C ASN A 243 5.92 13.44 -3.97
N GLN A 244 5.66 14.51 -4.72
CA GLN A 244 4.97 15.69 -4.21
C GLN A 244 3.46 15.53 -4.12
N PHE A 245 2.89 14.61 -4.92
CA PHE A 245 1.44 14.42 -5.01
C PHE A 245 0.92 13.24 -4.21
N TRP A 246 1.81 12.32 -3.85
CA TRP A 246 1.49 11.18 -2.99
C TRP A 246 2.11 11.39 -1.63
N ARG A 247 1.33 11.12 -0.59
CA ARG A 247 1.86 11.07 0.77
C ARG A 247 1.25 9.92 1.53
N MET A 248 2.08 9.27 2.34
CA MET A 248 1.60 8.35 3.34
C MET A 248 1.12 9.16 4.54
N ILE A 249 -0.18 9.06 4.87
CA ILE A 249 -0.77 9.68 6.05
C ILE A 249 -1.15 8.64 7.07
N THR A 250 -0.98 8.98 8.35
CA THR A 250 -1.53 8.19 9.45
C THR A 250 -3.00 8.55 9.63
N SER A 251 -3.89 7.56 9.64
CA SER A 251 -5.32 7.75 9.84
C SER A 251 -5.91 6.57 10.59
N SER A 252 -6.67 6.87 11.65
CA SER A 252 -7.44 5.88 12.40
C SER A 252 -8.59 5.27 11.60
N GLU A 253 -8.95 5.86 10.45
CA GLU A 253 -9.92 5.27 9.52
C GLU A 253 -9.31 4.12 8.70
N SER A 254 -7.98 4.05 8.62
CA SER A 254 -7.28 2.91 8.01
C SER A 254 -7.29 1.73 8.97
N LYS A 255 -7.58 0.54 8.44
CA LYS A 255 -7.41 -0.70 9.20
C LYS A 255 -5.94 -0.94 9.58
N TYR A 256 -5.01 -0.35 8.81
CA TYR A 256 -3.57 -0.51 8.93
C TYR A 256 -2.89 0.77 9.46
N ASP A 257 -3.67 1.71 10.02
CA ASP A 257 -3.25 3.03 10.49
C ASP A 257 -2.57 3.96 9.45
N LYS A 258 -2.21 3.46 8.26
CA LYS A 258 -1.57 4.20 7.17
C LYS A 258 -2.44 4.19 5.91
N LEU A 259 -2.40 5.28 5.15
CA LEU A 259 -3.08 5.45 3.86
C LEU A 259 -2.14 6.15 2.88
N ALA A 260 -2.17 5.73 1.62
CA ALA A 260 -1.64 6.54 0.54
C ALA A 260 -2.71 7.55 0.13
N GLU A 261 -2.41 8.83 0.25
CA GLU A 261 -3.27 9.93 -0.18
C GLU A 261 -2.68 10.58 -1.43
N LEU A 262 -3.52 10.70 -2.45
CA LEU A 262 -3.25 11.41 -3.69
C LEU A 262 -3.84 12.82 -3.63
N ALA A 263 -2.98 13.83 -3.66
CA ALA A 263 -3.40 15.22 -3.57
C ALA A 263 -3.92 15.78 -4.91
N SER A 264 -3.20 15.52 -6.01
CA SER A 264 -3.56 15.99 -7.36
C SER A 264 -2.69 15.28 -8.39
N VAL A 265 -3.28 14.74 -9.46
CA VAL A 265 -2.52 14.26 -10.62
C VAL A 265 -3.37 14.31 -11.89
N TRP A 266 -2.67 14.42 -13.01
CA TRP A 266 -3.09 14.08 -14.36
C TRP A 266 -2.93 12.58 -14.73
N TRP A 267 -2.08 11.83 -14.03
CA TRP A 267 -1.91 10.38 -14.24
C TRP A 267 -1.51 9.67 -12.95
N MET A 268 -1.79 8.38 -12.83
CA MET A 268 -1.32 7.55 -11.70
C MET A 268 -1.06 6.11 -12.13
N ASP A 269 -0.12 5.45 -11.47
CA ASP A 269 0.11 4.01 -11.58
C ASP A 269 0.47 3.45 -10.19
N VAL A 270 -0.41 2.59 -9.66
CA VAL A 270 -0.25 1.92 -8.36
C VAL A 270 -0.23 0.43 -8.60
N VAL A 271 0.85 -0.22 -8.19
CA VAL A 271 1.10 -1.63 -8.40
C VAL A 271 1.25 -2.34 -7.05
N ALA A 272 0.69 -3.53 -6.95
CA ALA A 272 0.91 -4.41 -5.80
C ALA A 272 1.03 -5.87 -6.28
N VAL A 273 1.85 -6.65 -5.58
CA VAL A 273 2.05 -8.07 -5.91
C VAL A 273 1.85 -8.93 -4.68
N PHE A 274 0.86 -9.82 -4.74
CA PHE A 274 0.70 -10.89 -3.76
C PHE A 274 1.51 -12.11 -4.20
N PHE A 275 2.44 -12.54 -3.34
CA PHE A 275 3.29 -13.70 -3.63
C PHE A 275 2.71 -14.97 -3.03
N GLY A 276 2.57 -16.01 -3.85
CA GLY A 276 2.10 -17.32 -3.42
C GLY A 276 0.71 -17.26 -2.78
N VAL A 277 -0.27 -16.75 -3.53
CA VAL A 277 -1.69 -16.85 -3.21
C VAL A 277 -2.10 -18.32 -3.32
N PRO A 278 -2.81 -18.89 -2.33
CA PRO A 278 -3.21 -20.30 -2.39
C PRO A 278 -4.26 -20.56 -3.47
N PRO A 279 -4.40 -21.81 -3.94
CA PRO A 279 -5.48 -22.23 -4.82
C PRO A 279 -6.86 -21.83 -4.30
N GLY A 280 -7.75 -21.39 -5.18
CA GLY A 280 -9.10 -21.00 -4.80
C GLY A 280 -9.75 -19.93 -5.67
N ARG A 281 -10.93 -19.51 -5.26
CA ARG A 281 -11.70 -18.44 -5.92
C ARG A 281 -11.66 -17.18 -5.06
N TYR A 282 -11.23 -16.08 -5.65
CA TYR A 282 -11.00 -14.84 -4.92
C TYR A 282 -11.78 -13.68 -5.55
N LYS A 283 -12.38 -12.87 -4.68
CA LYS A 283 -12.85 -11.54 -5.04
C LYS A 283 -11.74 -10.54 -4.79
N VAL A 284 -11.39 -9.75 -5.79
CA VAL A 284 -10.38 -8.71 -5.66
C VAL A 284 -11.06 -7.42 -5.24
N GLN A 285 -10.63 -6.86 -4.12
CA GLN A 285 -11.24 -5.67 -3.55
C GLN A 285 -10.19 -4.58 -3.27
N TRP A 286 -10.54 -3.36 -3.59
CA TRP A 286 -9.78 -2.15 -3.29
C TRP A 286 -10.54 -1.33 -2.26
N ARG A 287 -9.88 -0.98 -1.15
CA ARG A 287 -10.46 -0.09 -0.15
C ARG A 287 -10.03 1.34 -0.45
N VAL A 288 -10.94 2.13 -1.00
CA VAL A 288 -10.66 3.48 -1.52
C VAL A 288 -11.47 4.53 -0.77
N LYS A 289 -10.94 5.75 -0.70
CA LYS A 289 -11.67 6.93 -0.19
C LYS A 289 -11.56 8.03 -1.23
N VAL A 290 -12.70 8.46 -1.75
CA VAL A 290 -12.78 9.53 -2.73
C VAL A 290 -12.92 10.86 -1.99
N THR A 291 -11.92 11.73 -2.11
CA THR A 291 -11.89 13.05 -1.47
C THR A 291 -12.12 14.20 -2.45
N SER A 292 -12.02 13.93 -3.75
CA SER A 292 -12.18 14.91 -4.83
C SER A 292 -13.52 14.75 -5.55
N ASP A 293 -14.00 15.84 -6.13
CA ASP A 293 -15.14 15.83 -7.05
C ASP A 293 -14.77 15.37 -8.47
N ALA A 294 -13.45 15.26 -8.74
CA ALA A 294 -12.93 14.69 -9.96
C ALA A 294 -13.39 13.23 -10.09
N PRO A 295 -14.03 12.86 -11.20
CA PRO A 295 -14.46 11.49 -11.42
C PRO A 295 -13.24 10.56 -11.53
N VAL A 296 -13.33 9.37 -10.93
CA VAL A 296 -12.37 8.25 -11.13
C VAL A 296 -12.64 7.56 -12.48
N VAL A 297 -13.22 8.29 -13.44
CA VAL A 297 -13.57 7.77 -14.77
C VAL A 297 -12.28 7.51 -15.55
N ASN A 298 -12.31 6.49 -16.39
CA ASN A 298 -11.16 5.99 -17.16
C ASN A 298 -9.98 5.46 -16.33
N THR A 299 -10.10 5.43 -15.00
CA THR A 299 -9.13 4.72 -14.15
C THR A 299 -9.33 3.23 -14.28
N GLU A 300 -8.33 2.51 -14.73
CA GLU A 300 -8.37 1.07 -14.86
C GLU A 300 -7.88 0.40 -13.57
N PHE A 301 -8.73 -0.47 -13.02
CA PHE A 301 -8.43 -1.36 -11.92
C PHE A 301 -8.27 -2.76 -12.49
N ARG A 302 -7.15 -3.42 -12.18
CA ARG A 302 -6.79 -4.68 -12.82
C ARG A 302 -6.18 -5.68 -11.84
N ALA A 303 -6.48 -6.95 -12.07
CA ALA A 303 -5.86 -8.09 -11.40
C ALA A 303 -5.46 -9.16 -12.41
N VAL A 304 -4.26 -9.69 -12.26
CA VAL A 304 -3.66 -10.64 -13.21
C VAL A 304 -2.94 -11.74 -12.44
N LEU A 305 -3.08 -12.98 -12.90
CA LEU A 305 -2.23 -14.09 -12.45
C LEU A 305 -0.87 -14.00 -13.14
N SER A 306 0.18 -14.18 -12.35
CA SER A 306 1.55 -14.21 -12.84
C SER A 306 2.26 -15.42 -12.26
N ASP A 307 3.09 -16.03 -13.10
CA ASP A 307 3.92 -17.15 -12.68
C ASP A 307 5.09 -16.66 -11.81
N LYS A 308 5.74 -17.58 -11.10
CA LYS A 308 6.80 -17.21 -10.14
C LYS A 308 8.03 -16.61 -10.81
N ASP A 309 8.30 -17.03 -12.04
CA ASP A 309 9.52 -16.71 -12.78
C ASP A 309 9.28 -15.63 -13.86
N GLU A 310 8.07 -15.09 -13.91
CA GLU A 310 7.68 -14.11 -14.92
C GLU A 310 8.09 -12.69 -14.52
N ASP A 311 8.60 -11.93 -15.49
CA ASP A 311 8.91 -10.52 -15.30
C ASP A 311 7.62 -9.69 -15.16
N GLN A 312 7.51 -8.98 -14.05
CA GLN A 312 6.37 -8.14 -13.69
C GLN A 312 6.13 -7.03 -14.71
N SER A 313 7.17 -6.60 -15.42
CA SER A 313 7.07 -5.60 -16.50
C SER A 313 6.16 -6.06 -17.65
N THR A 314 6.08 -7.36 -17.91
CA THR A 314 5.33 -7.94 -19.03
C THR A 314 3.89 -8.34 -18.68
N VAL A 315 3.58 -8.43 -17.38
CA VAL A 315 2.24 -8.78 -16.87
C VAL A 315 1.19 -7.74 -17.30
N GLY A 316 1.63 -6.51 -17.56
CA GLY A 316 0.87 -5.39 -18.10
C GLY A 316 0.05 -5.71 -19.35
N GLU A 317 0.42 -6.72 -20.14
CA GLU A 317 -0.19 -6.96 -21.47
C GLU A 317 -1.10 -8.20 -21.51
N LYS A 318 -1.20 -8.96 -20.41
CA LYS A 318 -2.01 -10.18 -20.38
C LYS A 318 -3.50 -9.94 -20.56
N LYS A 319 -4.09 -10.67 -21.51
CA LYS A 319 -5.53 -10.68 -21.83
C LYS A 319 -6.41 -11.35 -20.75
N SER A 320 -5.86 -12.25 -19.93
CA SER A 320 -6.58 -13.00 -18.89
C SER A 320 -6.74 -12.22 -17.57
N ALA A 321 -6.88 -10.90 -17.65
CA ALA A 321 -6.95 -10.03 -16.50
C ALA A 321 -8.39 -9.69 -16.12
N LEU A 322 -8.70 -9.76 -14.82
CA LEU A 322 -9.90 -9.10 -14.32
C LEU A 322 -9.67 -7.59 -14.40
N THR A 323 -10.54 -6.90 -15.13
CA THR A 323 -10.36 -5.48 -15.42
C THR A 323 -11.67 -4.75 -15.20
N PHE A 324 -11.59 -3.58 -14.56
CA PHE A 324 -12.70 -2.66 -14.40
C PHE A 324 -12.23 -1.25 -14.74
N ARG A 325 -12.91 -0.61 -15.70
CA ARG A 325 -12.60 0.75 -16.14
C ARG A 325 -13.92 1.53 -16.24
N PRO A 326 -14.34 2.25 -15.18
CA PRO A 326 -15.61 2.94 -15.17
C PRO A 326 -15.59 4.08 -16.19
N THR A 327 -16.60 4.10 -17.04
CA THR A 327 -16.86 5.17 -18.02
C THR A 327 -17.73 6.28 -17.44
N SER A 328 -18.39 6.02 -16.31
CA SER A 328 -19.27 6.96 -15.64
C SER A 328 -19.16 6.89 -14.11
N LYS A 329 -19.62 7.96 -13.42
CA LYS A 329 -19.70 7.99 -11.95
C LYS A 329 -20.65 6.91 -11.42
N GLN A 330 -21.74 6.66 -12.13
CA GLN A 330 -22.75 5.68 -11.78
C GLN A 330 -22.19 4.27 -11.83
N GLU A 331 -21.41 3.96 -12.86
CA GLU A 331 -20.73 2.67 -13.01
C GLU A 331 -19.72 2.43 -11.90
N PHE A 332 -18.89 3.42 -11.57
CA PHE A 332 -17.97 3.32 -10.42
C PHE A 332 -18.73 3.04 -9.13
N ILE A 333 -19.81 3.77 -8.86
CA ILE A 333 -20.60 3.59 -7.63
C ILE A 333 -21.29 2.24 -7.58
N ALA A 334 -21.83 1.76 -8.71
CA ALA A 334 -22.48 0.46 -8.81
C ALA A 334 -21.53 -0.70 -8.47
N GLN A 335 -20.23 -0.50 -8.69
CA GLN A 335 -19.17 -1.46 -8.38
C GLN A 335 -18.59 -1.30 -6.96
N THR A 336 -19.19 -0.42 -6.15
CA THR A 336 -18.80 -0.19 -4.76
C THR A 336 -19.89 -0.61 -3.78
N ASP A 337 -19.53 -0.79 -2.51
CA ASP A 337 -20.48 -1.00 -1.41
C ASP A 337 -21.28 0.25 -1.00
N SER A 338 -21.17 1.35 -1.76
CA SER A 338 -21.85 2.61 -1.45
C SER A 338 -23.36 2.57 -1.80
N PRO A 339 -24.24 3.14 -0.94
CA PRO A 339 -25.68 3.15 -1.19
C PRO A 339 -26.03 4.12 -2.33
N GLY A 340 -26.15 3.59 -3.56
CA GLY A 340 -26.27 4.32 -4.83
C GLY A 340 -27.54 5.15 -5.08
N SER A 341 -28.29 5.56 -4.04
CA SER A 341 -29.65 6.08 -4.22
C SER A 341 -29.75 7.50 -4.84
N ARG A 342 -28.69 8.33 -4.85
CA ARG A 342 -28.79 9.74 -5.32
C ARG A 342 -27.53 10.30 -6.01
N VAL A 343 -27.00 9.58 -6.99
CA VAL A 343 -25.75 9.95 -7.70
C VAL A 343 -25.81 11.33 -8.37
N ASN A 344 -26.95 11.72 -8.94
CA ASN A 344 -27.04 12.91 -9.81
C ASN A 344 -27.26 14.25 -9.08
N LYS A 345 -27.46 14.24 -7.75
CA LYS A 345 -27.83 15.46 -6.99
C LYS A 345 -26.76 15.94 -6.00
N LYS A 346 -25.64 15.23 -5.87
CA LYS A 346 -24.59 15.55 -4.89
C LYS A 346 -23.21 15.59 -5.55
N PRO A 347 -22.29 16.42 -5.03
CA PRO A 347 -20.87 16.34 -5.39
C PRO A 347 -20.35 14.92 -5.22
N PHE A 348 -19.45 14.47 -6.10
CA PHE A 348 -19.03 13.07 -6.16
C PHE A 348 -18.38 12.62 -4.84
N ARG A 349 -17.59 13.48 -4.21
CA ARG A 349 -17.02 13.21 -2.87
C ARG A 349 -18.08 12.99 -1.79
N ASN A 350 -19.22 13.69 -1.89
CA ASN A 350 -20.31 13.60 -0.92
C ASN A 350 -21.18 12.35 -1.08
N LEU A 351 -20.92 11.54 -2.11
CA LEU A 351 -21.55 10.22 -2.27
C LEU A 351 -20.93 9.19 -1.32
N PHE A 352 -19.69 9.44 -0.88
CA PHE A 352 -18.95 8.56 0.02
C PHE A 352 -18.83 9.22 1.39
N LYS A 353 -19.40 8.60 2.43
CA LYS A 353 -19.26 9.08 3.81
C LYS A 353 -17.91 8.70 4.45
N GLY A 354 -17.10 7.90 3.76
CA GLY A 354 -15.84 7.36 4.26
C GLY A 354 -15.17 6.46 3.22
N PHE A 355 -14.49 5.41 3.70
CA PHE A 355 -13.98 4.36 2.82
C PHE A 355 -15.11 3.56 2.20
N THR A 356 -14.91 3.16 0.95
CA THR A 356 -15.78 2.25 0.22
C THR A 356 -14.92 1.10 -0.33
N LEU A 357 -15.53 -0.07 -0.45
CA LEU A 357 -14.92 -1.22 -1.10
C LEU A 357 -15.33 -1.23 -2.57
N LEU A 358 -14.36 -1.10 -3.46
CA LEU A 358 -14.51 -1.36 -4.89
C LEU A 358 -14.13 -2.82 -5.14
N GLU A 359 -15.07 -3.62 -5.64
CA GLU A 359 -14.84 -5.03 -5.97
C GLU A 359 -14.64 -5.16 -7.48
N LEU A 360 -13.61 -5.88 -7.96
CA LEU A 360 -13.51 -6.13 -9.40
C LEU A 360 -14.65 -7.06 -9.87
N PRO A 361 -15.19 -6.87 -11.09
CA PRO A 361 -16.20 -7.75 -11.63
C PRO A 361 -15.62 -9.15 -11.88
N GLY A 362 -16.30 -10.18 -11.37
CA GLY A 362 -15.90 -11.57 -11.52
C GLY A 362 -15.10 -12.13 -10.34
N GLU A 363 -14.52 -13.31 -10.55
CA GLU A 363 -13.70 -14.01 -9.56
C GLU A 363 -12.36 -14.39 -10.18
N LEU A 364 -11.29 -14.22 -9.41
CA LEU A 364 -9.95 -14.66 -9.78
C LEU A 364 -9.81 -16.12 -9.38
N LEU A 365 -9.60 -16.99 -10.37
CA LEU A 365 -9.40 -18.42 -10.17
C LEU A 365 -7.91 -18.70 -10.09
N VAL A 366 -7.39 -18.89 -8.88
CA VAL A 366 -6.03 -19.39 -8.67
C VAL A 366 -6.07 -20.90 -8.79
N GLY A 367 -5.28 -21.44 -9.73
CA GLY A 367 -5.21 -22.88 -10.02
C GLY A 367 -4.62 -23.71 -8.88
N ASP A 368 -4.27 -24.96 -9.16
CA ASP A 368 -3.86 -25.94 -8.12
C ASP A 368 -2.50 -25.63 -7.45
N ASP A 369 -1.74 -24.69 -8.00
CA ASP A 369 -0.47 -24.23 -7.45
C ASP A 369 -0.56 -22.82 -6.86
N TYR A 370 0.37 -22.53 -5.94
CA TYR A 370 0.57 -21.19 -5.41
C TYR A 370 1.07 -20.25 -6.51
N GLN A 371 0.25 -19.28 -6.90
CA GLN A 371 0.57 -18.29 -7.95
C GLN A 371 0.78 -16.89 -7.38
N ASN A 372 1.43 -16.03 -8.15
CA ASN A 372 1.49 -14.61 -7.83
C ASN A 372 0.26 -13.90 -8.40
N VAL A 373 -0.25 -12.90 -7.69
CA VAL A 373 -1.32 -12.03 -8.16
C VAL A 373 -0.79 -10.63 -8.26
N PHE A 374 -0.74 -10.11 -9.48
CA PHE A 374 -0.40 -8.73 -9.78
C PHE A 374 -1.67 -7.89 -9.79
N LEU A 375 -1.66 -6.80 -9.03
CA LEU A 375 -2.74 -5.82 -8.98
C LEU A 375 -2.23 -4.47 -9.48
N GLN A 376 -3.07 -3.76 -10.23
CA GLN A 376 -2.73 -2.44 -10.74
C GLN A 376 -3.94 -1.50 -10.72
N ILE A 377 -3.69 -0.24 -10.36
CA ILE A 377 -4.57 0.89 -10.65
C ILE A 377 -3.79 1.81 -11.58
N ARG A 378 -4.29 2.04 -12.79
CA ARG A 378 -3.65 2.96 -13.74
C ARG A 378 -4.63 3.97 -14.29
N ASN A 379 -4.16 5.19 -14.49
CA ASN A 379 -4.86 6.22 -15.22
C ASN A 379 -3.81 7.04 -15.98
N HIS A 380 -3.71 6.83 -17.29
CA HIS A 380 -2.77 7.56 -18.18
C HIS A 380 -3.50 8.50 -19.14
N ASP A 381 -4.84 8.45 -19.18
CA ASP A 381 -5.68 9.14 -20.17
C ASP A 381 -6.23 10.45 -19.58
N GLY A 382 -5.32 11.29 -19.06
CA GLY A 382 -5.62 12.58 -18.42
C GLY A 382 -5.67 13.76 -19.39
#